data_AF-A0A9W7DPU4-F1
#
_entry.id   AF-A0A9W7DPU4-F1
#
_cell.length_a   1.000
_cell.length_b   1.000
_cell.length_c   1.000
_cell.angle_alpha   90.00
_cell.angle_beta   90.00
_cell.angle_gamma   90.00
#
_symmetry.space_group_name_H-M   'P 1'
#
loop_
_entity.id
_entity.type
_entity.pdbx_description
1 polymer ?
#
loop_
_entity_poly.entity_id
_entity_poly.type
_entity_poly.pdbx_seq_one_letter_code
_entity_poly.pdbx_strand_id
1 'polypeptide(L)'
;MHPYVALGVATFGPIDLTPTSPTYGYIQQTPKSGWSHTDVLTPLRSVNPSAPLKFDTDVNAPAMSEYALSVSSGSPCTSVAYVTVGTGVGVGIVVNGKPVHGLMHPEAGHVPVVPLPGDEFPGYSWGERCPFGGQHTVESIASGVGVLERLGYDAGKSEDRGVLKELGDGDPLREDRLVGGGHA
;
A
#
# COMPACT_ATOMS: atom_id res chain seq x y z
N MET A 1 -28.25 -19.46 9.17
CA MET A 1 -27.27 -18.69 8.38
C MET A 1 -28.04 -17.57 7.68
N HIS A 2 -27.71 -16.31 7.93
CA HIS A 2 -28.30 -15.22 7.17
C HIS A 2 -27.58 -15.13 5.81
N PRO A 3 -28.28 -15.23 4.68
CA PRO A 3 -27.65 -15.04 3.38
C PRO A 3 -27.18 -13.59 3.25
N TYR A 4 -25.92 -13.38 2.89
CA TYR A 4 -25.43 -12.06 2.51
C TYR A 4 -26.01 -11.67 1.15
N VAL A 5 -26.31 -10.39 0.97
CA VAL A 5 -26.90 -9.84 -0.26
C VAL A 5 -25.85 -9.41 -1.29
N ALA A 6 -24.58 -9.31 -0.89
CA ALA A 6 -23.42 -9.01 -1.74
C ALA A 6 -22.11 -9.38 -1.04
N LEU A 7 -21.01 -9.48 -1.79
CA LEU A 7 -19.66 -9.72 -1.28
C LEU A 7 -18.65 -8.72 -1.89
N GLY A 8 -17.92 -8.01 -1.04
CA GLY A 8 -16.75 -7.21 -1.44
C GLY A 8 -15.48 -7.89 -0.95
N VAL A 9 -14.49 -8.04 -1.83
CA VAL A 9 -13.21 -8.68 -1.52
C VAL A 9 -12.08 -7.71 -1.87
N ALA A 10 -11.19 -7.48 -0.91
CA ALA A 10 -9.97 -6.69 -1.10
C ALA A 10 -8.76 -7.53 -0.68
N THR A 11 -7.67 -7.43 -1.44
CA THR A 11 -6.41 -8.15 -1.12
C THR A 11 -5.19 -7.37 -1.57
N PHE A 12 -4.03 -7.74 -1.06
CA PHE A 12 -2.75 -7.19 -1.51
C PHE A 12 -2.48 -7.56 -2.97
N GLY A 13 -1.78 -6.67 -3.69
CA GLY A 13 -1.39 -6.84 -5.09
C GLY A 13 -0.01 -7.48 -5.33
N PRO A 14 0.36 -7.65 -6.61
CA PRO A 14 -0.47 -7.37 -7.79
C PRO A 14 -1.59 -8.42 -7.96
N ILE A 15 -2.74 -7.99 -8.48
CA ILE A 15 -3.92 -8.85 -8.70
C ILE A 15 -4.53 -8.62 -10.09
N ASP A 16 -5.21 -9.64 -10.60
CA ASP A 16 -5.95 -9.53 -11.85
C ASP A 16 -7.35 -8.96 -11.64
N LEU A 17 -7.53 -7.71 -12.07
CA LEU A 17 -8.81 -7.00 -12.02
C LEU A 17 -9.55 -6.99 -13.36
N THR A 18 -9.03 -7.64 -14.40
CA THR A 18 -9.62 -7.61 -15.74
C THR A 18 -10.76 -8.62 -15.82
N PRO A 19 -12.05 -8.22 -15.89
CA PRO A 19 -13.16 -9.17 -15.78
C PRO A 19 -13.22 -10.23 -16.88
N THR A 20 -12.62 -9.94 -18.03
CA THR A 20 -12.53 -10.87 -19.17
C THR A 20 -11.30 -11.77 -19.14
N SER A 21 -10.40 -11.58 -18.18
CA SER A 21 -9.21 -12.40 -18.04
C SER A 21 -9.58 -13.79 -17.50
N PRO A 22 -8.95 -14.87 -18.00
CA PRO A 22 -9.14 -16.21 -17.44
C PRO A 22 -8.67 -16.31 -15.98
N THR A 23 -7.83 -15.38 -15.52
CA THR A 23 -7.31 -15.31 -14.15
C THR A 23 -7.90 -14.17 -13.32
N TYR A 24 -9.04 -13.59 -13.73
CA TYR A 24 -9.74 -12.58 -12.94
C TYR A 24 -9.95 -13.07 -11.50
N GLY A 25 -9.50 -12.29 -10.51
CA GLY A 25 -9.58 -12.71 -9.10
C GLY A 25 -8.34 -13.40 -8.54
N TYR A 26 -7.27 -13.53 -9.34
CA TYR A 26 -6.02 -14.15 -8.90
C TYR A 26 -5.03 -13.10 -8.38
N ILE A 27 -4.21 -13.52 -7.43
CA ILE A 27 -2.95 -12.84 -7.11
C ILE A 27 -1.94 -13.18 -8.21
N GLN A 28 -1.25 -12.18 -8.72
CA GLN A 28 -0.23 -12.31 -9.75
C GLN A 28 1.14 -12.63 -9.12
N GLN A 29 2.23 -12.38 -9.85
CA GLN A 29 3.58 -12.61 -9.34
C GLN A 29 3.86 -11.74 -8.11
N THR A 30 4.20 -12.36 -6.98
CA THR A 30 4.48 -11.67 -5.71
C THR A 30 5.66 -12.31 -4.98
N PRO A 31 6.45 -11.56 -4.18
CA PRO A 31 7.48 -12.14 -3.33
C PRO A 31 6.92 -12.90 -2.11
N LYS A 32 5.60 -12.80 -1.84
CA LYS A 32 4.98 -13.49 -0.69
C LYS A 32 4.86 -14.99 -0.96
N SER A 33 5.58 -15.77 -0.15
CA SER A 33 5.65 -17.23 -0.29
C SER A 33 4.26 -17.88 -0.29
N GLY A 34 3.99 -18.73 -1.28
CA GLY A 34 2.74 -19.46 -1.42
C GLY A 34 1.57 -18.68 -2.04
N TRP A 35 1.75 -17.40 -2.38
CA TRP A 35 0.67 -16.54 -2.89
C TRP A 35 0.72 -16.24 -4.39
N SER A 36 1.84 -16.49 -5.06
CA SER A 36 1.92 -16.27 -6.51
C SER A 36 0.92 -17.16 -7.25
N HIS A 37 0.13 -16.55 -8.14
CA HIS A 37 -0.88 -17.23 -8.95
C HIS A 37 -2.00 -17.91 -8.14
N THR A 38 -2.27 -17.43 -6.94
CA THR A 38 -3.36 -17.95 -6.09
C THR A 38 -4.72 -17.43 -6.55
N ASP A 39 -5.66 -18.34 -6.77
CA ASP A 39 -7.08 -18.02 -6.99
C ASP A 39 -7.77 -17.64 -5.68
N VAL A 40 -8.11 -16.36 -5.53
CA VAL A 40 -8.81 -15.86 -4.34
C VAL A 40 -10.33 -15.90 -4.55
N LEU A 41 -10.79 -15.67 -5.77
CA LEU A 41 -12.17 -15.27 -6.01
C LEU A 41 -13.10 -16.44 -6.31
N THR A 42 -12.63 -17.48 -7.00
CA THR A 42 -13.47 -18.65 -7.33
C THR A 42 -13.98 -19.36 -6.08
N PRO A 43 -13.15 -19.66 -5.05
CA PRO A 43 -13.63 -20.29 -3.83
C PRO A 43 -14.72 -19.47 -3.15
N LEU A 44 -14.55 -18.14 -3.08
CA LEU A 44 -15.52 -17.24 -2.46
C LEU A 44 -16.84 -17.15 -3.25
N ARG A 45 -16.74 -17.05 -4.59
CA ARG A 45 -17.92 -17.01 -5.47
C ARG A 45 -18.73 -18.31 -5.40
N SER A 46 -18.08 -19.45 -5.18
CA SER A 46 -18.75 -20.75 -5.09
C SER A 46 -19.73 -20.88 -3.92
N VAL A 47 -19.55 -20.09 -2.86
CA VAL A 47 -20.41 -20.10 -1.66
C VAL A 47 -21.80 -19.54 -1.96
N ASN A 48 -21.90 -18.51 -2.80
CA ASN A 48 -23.17 -17.97 -3.29
C ASN A 48 -23.01 -17.38 -4.70
N PRO A 49 -23.22 -18.18 -5.76
CA PRO A 49 -23.04 -17.74 -7.14
C PRO A 49 -23.99 -16.63 -7.58
N SER A 50 -25.10 -16.43 -6.86
CA SER A 50 -26.12 -15.43 -7.19
C SER A 50 -25.87 -14.06 -6.54
N ALA A 51 -25.02 -13.98 -5.52
CA ALA A 51 -24.72 -12.72 -4.86
C ALA A 51 -23.80 -11.85 -5.74
N PRO A 52 -24.10 -10.55 -5.89
CA PRO A 52 -23.17 -9.58 -6.45
C PRO A 52 -21.82 -9.64 -5.75
N LEU A 53 -20.75 -9.66 -6.54
CA LEU A 53 -19.38 -9.76 -6.04
C LEU A 53 -18.50 -8.71 -6.70
N LYS A 54 -17.69 -8.01 -5.91
CA LYS A 54 -16.66 -7.07 -6.36
C LYS A 54 -15.31 -7.44 -5.75
N PHE A 55 -14.25 -7.23 -6.51
CA PHE A 55 -12.87 -7.55 -6.14
C PHE A 55 -11.99 -6.35 -6.46
N ASP A 56 -11.12 -5.98 -5.52
CA ASP A 56 -10.17 -4.88 -5.68
C ASP A 56 -8.92 -5.07 -4.81
N THR A 57 -8.01 -4.12 -4.88
CA THR A 57 -6.83 -4.05 -4.01
C THR A 57 -7.20 -3.58 -2.61
N ASP A 58 -6.33 -3.92 -1.65
CA ASP A 58 -6.38 -3.44 -0.26
C ASP A 58 -6.12 -1.94 -0.09
N VAL A 59 -5.86 -1.21 -1.18
CA VAL A 59 -5.74 0.25 -1.19
C VAL A 59 -6.90 0.95 -1.91
N ASN A 60 -7.45 0.38 -2.99
CA ASN A 60 -8.59 0.98 -3.70
C ASN A 60 -9.91 0.77 -2.97
N ALA A 61 -10.13 -0.40 -2.35
CA ALA A 61 -11.34 -0.66 -1.59
C ALA A 61 -11.56 0.36 -0.44
N PRO A 62 -10.55 0.66 0.41
CA PRO A 62 -10.70 1.74 1.38
C PRO A 62 -10.78 3.13 0.72
N ALA A 63 -10.06 3.40 -0.37
CA ALA A 63 -10.20 4.68 -1.10
C ALA A 63 -11.64 4.93 -1.59
N MET A 64 -12.30 3.90 -2.09
CA MET A 64 -13.71 3.96 -2.50
C MET A 64 -14.65 4.17 -1.31
N SER A 65 -14.30 3.61 -0.15
CA SER A 65 -15.06 3.81 1.09
C SER A 65 -14.95 5.25 1.58
N GLU A 66 -13.75 5.83 1.59
CA GLU A 66 -13.52 7.25 1.92
C GLU A 66 -14.21 8.20 0.93
N TYR A 67 -14.17 7.88 -0.37
CA TYR A 67 -14.92 8.63 -1.38
C TYR A 67 -16.42 8.60 -1.08
N ALA A 68 -16.98 7.41 -0.83
CA ALA A 68 -18.40 7.26 -0.51
C ALA A 68 -18.79 8.04 0.75
N LEU A 69 -17.92 8.03 1.78
CA LEU A 69 -18.09 8.81 2.99
C LEU A 69 -18.15 10.31 2.67
N SER A 70 -17.22 10.83 1.86
CA SER A 70 -17.19 12.25 1.45
C SER A 70 -18.47 12.69 0.73
N VAL A 71 -19.03 11.81 -0.11
CA VAL A 71 -20.30 12.07 -0.80
C VAL A 71 -21.46 12.10 0.19
N SER A 72 -21.50 11.14 1.13
CA SER A 72 -22.58 11.02 2.11
C SER A 72 -22.58 12.11 3.19
N SER A 73 -21.41 12.70 3.48
CA SER A 73 -21.26 13.76 4.49
C SER A 73 -21.70 15.14 3.99
N GLY A 74 -22.12 15.26 2.72
CA GLY A 74 -22.55 16.52 2.11
C GLY A 74 -21.42 17.45 1.68
N SER A 75 -20.16 16.98 1.71
CA SER A 75 -18.98 17.70 1.21
C SER A 75 -18.20 16.81 0.23
N PRO A 76 -18.74 16.55 -0.97
CA PRO A 76 -18.17 15.57 -1.88
C PRO A 76 -16.80 16.00 -2.39
N CYS A 77 -15.79 15.18 -2.14
CA CYS A 77 -14.51 15.31 -2.80
C CYS A 77 -14.65 14.87 -4.26
N THR A 78 -13.98 15.54 -5.19
CA THR A 78 -13.90 15.09 -6.58
C THR A 78 -12.90 13.95 -6.76
N SER A 79 -11.93 13.82 -5.85
CA SER A 79 -10.91 12.78 -5.87
C SER A 79 -10.45 12.43 -4.46
N VAL A 80 -10.04 11.18 -4.26
CA VAL A 80 -9.47 10.66 -3.01
C VAL A 80 -8.20 9.90 -3.35
N ALA A 81 -7.14 10.17 -2.59
CA ALA A 81 -5.94 9.33 -2.53
C ALA A 81 -5.84 8.74 -1.13
N TYR A 82 -5.95 7.41 -1.02
CA TYR A 82 -5.80 6.67 0.21
C TYR A 82 -4.41 6.08 0.27
N VAL A 83 -3.59 6.56 1.20
CA VAL A 83 -2.18 6.15 1.33
C VAL A 83 -2.03 5.25 2.55
N THR A 84 -1.51 4.05 2.35
CA THR A 84 -1.12 3.14 3.43
C THR A 84 0.38 3.18 3.62
N VAL A 85 0.81 3.31 4.87
CA VAL A 85 2.22 3.27 5.25
C VAL A 85 2.38 2.16 6.29
N GLY A 86 3.23 1.19 5.97
CA GLY A 86 3.53 0.04 6.83
C GLY A 86 4.91 -0.49 6.51
N THR A 87 5.05 -1.80 6.28
CA THR A 87 6.29 -2.37 5.74
C THR A 87 6.65 -1.75 4.38
N GLY A 88 5.63 -1.38 3.58
CA GLY A 88 5.77 -0.64 2.32
C GLY A 88 4.86 0.58 2.27
N VAL A 89 4.71 1.17 1.08
CA VAL A 89 3.78 2.29 0.83
C VAL A 89 2.87 1.94 -0.35
N GLY A 90 1.57 1.85 -0.07
CA GLY A 90 0.54 1.60 -1.08
C GLY A 90 -0.37 2.82 -1.26
N VAL A 91 -0.90 3.03 -2.47
CA VAL A 91 -1.84 4.12 -2.73
C VAL A 91 -3.00 3.67 -3.59
N GLY A 92 -4.22 3.88 -3.08
CA GLY A 92 -5.46 3.74 -3.83
C GLY A 92 -5.94 5.12 -4.27
N ILE A 93 -6.35 5.26 -5.53
CA ILE A 93 -6.77 6.55 -6.09
C ILE A 93 -8.18 6.41 -6.65
N VAL A 94 -9.07 7.32 -6.27
CA VAL A 94 -10.43 7.45 -6.82
C VAL A 94 -10.57 8.83 -7.42
N VAL A 95 -10.98 8.91 -8.68
CA VAL A 95 -11.23 10.17 -9.40
C VAL A 95 -12.63 10.14 -9.95
N ASN A 96 -13.44 11.15 -9.61
CA ASN A 96 -14.83 11.28 -10.03
C ASN A 96 -15.66 10.02 -9.76
N GLY A 97 -15.47 9.43 -8.58
CA GLY A 97 -16.17 8.22 -8.12
C GLY A 97 -15.76 6.92 -8.81
N LYS A 98 -14.66 6.95 -9.58
CA LYS A 98 -14.09 5.76 -10.22
C LYS A 98 -12.70 5.50 -9.65
N PRO A 99 -12.42 4.29 -9.14
CA PRO A 99 -11.06 3.94 -8.80
C PRO A 99 -10.20 3.93 -10.06
N VAL A 100 -8.96 4.37 -9.91
CA VAL A 100 -7.99 4.48 -11.00
C VAL A 100 -7.31 3.13 -11.15
N HIS A 101 -7.61 2.47 -12.26
CA HIS A 101 -6.96 1.25 -12.71
C HIS A 101 -6.40 1.50 -14.10
N GLY A 102 -5.10 1.29 -14.30
CA GLY A 102 -4.47 1.26 -15.63
C GLY A 102 -4.40 -0.19 -16.15
N LEU A 103 -3.34 -0.51 -16.90
CA LEU A 103 -2.93 -1.91 -17.12
C LEU A 103 -2.61 -2.63 -15.80
N MET A 104 -2.21 -1.87 -14.78
CA MET A 104 -1.93 -2.26 -13.40
C MET A 104 -2.51 -1.19 -12.45
N HIS A 105 -2.52 -1.45 -11.14
CA HIS A 105 -2.82 -0.41 -10.15
C HIS A 105 -1.67 0.61 -10.01
N PRO A 106 -1.93 1.85 -9.53
CA PRO A 106 -0.88 2.83 -9.30
C PRO A 106 0.14 2.34 -8.27
N GLU A 107 1.41 2.18 -8.68
CA GLU A 107 2.52 1.79 -7.80
C GLU A 107 3.22 3.02 -7.22
N ALA A 108 2.46 3.87 -6.54
CA ALA A 108 2.96 5.17 -6.07
C ALA A 108 4.10 5.06 -5.04
N GLY A 109 4.19 3.95 -4.30
CA GLY A 109 5.32 3.67 -3.42
C GLY A 109 6.67 3.56 -4.16
N HIS A 110 6.64 3.19 -5.45
CA HIS A 110 7.86 3.05 -6.26
C HIS A 110 8.19 4.30 -7.08
N VAL A 111 7.47 5.41 -6.87
CA VAL A 111 7.78 6.69 -7.51
C VAL A 111 9.08 7.26 -6.94
N PRO A 112 10.02 7.70 -7.78
CA PRO A 112 11.25 8.34 -7.31
C PRO A 112 10.95 9.71 -6.69
N VAL A 113 11.70 10.05 -5.65
CA VAL A 113 11.66 11.32 -4.94
C VAL A 113 13.03 11.98 -4.94
N VAL A 114 13.05 13.31 -4.89
CA VAL A 114 14.30 14.07 -4.79
C VAL A 114 14.70 14.15 -3.32
N PRO A 115 15.92 13.72 -2.95
CA PRO A 115 16.42 13.88 -1.58
C PRO A 115 16.46 15.34 -1.17
N LEU A 116 16.22 15.61 0.11
CA LEU A 116 16.43 16.96 0.66
C LEU A 116 17.92 17.32 0.64
N PRO A 117 18.30 18.61 0.54
CA PRO A 117 19.69 19.00 0.67
C PRO A 117 20.31 18.48 1.98
N GLY A 118 21.43 17.75 1.88
CA GLY A 118 22.12 17.14 3.03
C GLY A 118 21.56 15.79 3.49
N ASP A 119 20.55 15.25 2.80
CA ASP A 119 20.05 13.91 3.05
C ASP A 119 20.91 12.86 2.33
N GLU A 120 21.70 12.13 3.11
CA GLU A 120 22.59 11.06 2.60
C GLU A 120 21.93 9.67 2.62
N PHE A 121 20.67 9.55 3.08
CA PHE A 121 20.01 8.25 3.17
C PHE A 121 19.59 7.75 1.77
N PRO A 122 20.18 6.65 1.26
CA PRO A 122 19.93 6.19 -0.11
C PRO A 122 18.53 5.58 -0.30
N GLY A 123 17.86 5.20 0.79
CA GLY A 123 16.66 4.37 0.79
C GLY A 123 16.90 3.05 1.51
N TYR A 124 15.80 2.37 1.86
CA TYR A 124 15.83 1.11 2.58
C TYR A 124 16.63 -0.03 1.90
N SER A 125 17.09 -1.00 2.67
CA SER A 125 17.89 -2.11 2.17
C SER A 125 17.08 -3.16 1.40
N TRP A 126 15.76 -3.18 1.54
CA TRP A 126 14.88 -4.19 0.91
C TRP A 126 14.62 -3.92 -0.58
N GLY A 127 15.07 -2.77 -1.05
CA GLY A 127 14.83 -2.22 -2.37
C GLY A 127 15.60 -2.87 -3.52
N GLU A 128 16.61 -3.71 -3.26
CA GLU A 128 17.44 -4.31 -4.32
C GLU A 128 16.65 -5.11 -5.36
N ARG A 129 15.46 -5.62 -5.00
CA ARG A 129 14.56 -6.34 -5.89
C ARG A 129 13.52 -5.46 -6.60
N CYS A 130 13.47 -4.16 -6.29
CA CYS A 130 12.63 -3.20 -6.99
C CYS A 130 13.24 -2.91 -8.37
N PRO A 131 12.44 -2.78 -9.46
CA PRO A 131 12.93 -2.45 -10.80
C PRO A 131 13.78 -1.16 -10.86
N PHE A 132 13.63 -0.28 -9.87
CA PHE A 132 14.35 0.99 -9.76
C PHE A 132 15.57 0.93 -8.81
N GLY A 133 15.98 -0.26 -8.37
CA GLY A 133 17.04 -0.44 -7.37
C GLY A 133 16.64 0.02 -5.96
N GLY A 134 15.39 0.46 -5.78
CA GLY A 134 14.80 0.85 -4.50
C GLY A 134 15.51 1.99 -3.79
N GLN A 135 16.28 2.80 -4.53
CA GLN A 135 16.91 4.01 -4.02
C GLN A 135 16.01 5.21 -4.28
N HIS A 136 15.86 6.05 -3.26
CA HIS A 136 15.09 7.29 -3.31
C HIS A 136 13.68 7.14 -3.90
N THR A 137 12.95 6.09 -3.55
CA THR A 137 11.51 5.98 -3.83
C THR A 137 10.68 6.41 -2.62
N VAL A 138 9.42 6.73 -2.83
CA VAL A 138 8.48 7.05 -1.72
C VAL A 138 8.52 5.95 -0.65
N GLU A 139 8.45 4.69 -1.06
CA GLU A 139 8.49 3.55 -0.14
C GLU A 139 9.84 3.39 0.54
N SER A 140 10.95 3.53 -0.20
CA SER A 140 12.28 3.34 0.38
C SER A 140 12.62 4.38 1.44
N ILE A 141 12.00 5.56 1.35
CA ILE A 141 12.23 6.69 2.25
C ILE A 141 11.21 6.73 3.39
N ALA A 142 9.92 6.48 3.10
CA ALA A 142 8.84 6.76 4.04
C ALA A 142 8.14 5.51 4.61
N SER A 143 8.49 4.30 4.16
CA SER A 143 7.98 3.08 4.80
C SER A 143 8.54 2.92 6.21
N GLY A 144 7.89 2.07 7.02
CA GLY A 144 8.39 1.71 8.34
C GLY A 144 9.79 1.10 8.29
N VAL A 145 10.14 0.36 7.23
CA VAL A 145 11.49 -0.16 7.02
C VAL A 145 12.47 1.00 6.78
N GLY A 146 12.13 1.93 5.88
CA GLY A 146 12.97 3.10 5.60
C GLY A 146 13.18 3.98 6.83
N VAL A 147 12.13 4.24 7.61
CA VAL A 147 12.22 5.02 8.86
C VAL A 147 13.10 4.30 9.90
N LEU A 148 12.94 2.99 10.09
CA LEU A 148 13.75 2.22 11.04
C LEU A 148 15.24 2.23 10.69
N GLU A 149 15.57 1.94 9.44
CA GLU A 149 16.98 1.91 9.01
C GLU A 149 17.63 3.29 9.08
N ARG A 150 16.85 4.35 8.81
CA ARG A 150 17.31 5.73 8.95
C ARG A 150 17.59 6.12 10.40
N LEU A 151 16.89 5.49 11.34
CA LEU A 151 17.15 5.61 12.78
C LEU A 151 18.26 4.66 13.27
N GLY A 152 18.86 3.86 12.37
CA GLY A 152 19.94 2.92 12.68
C GLY A 152 19.48 1.55 13.19
N TYR A 153 18.19 1.21 13.05
CA TYR A 153 17.64 -0.08 13.46
C TYR A 153 17.58 -1.09 12.30
N ASP A 154 17.56 -2.38 12.64
CA ASP A 154 17.41 -3.46 11.68
C ASP A 154 15.93 -3.85 11.54
N ALA A 155 15.30 -3.40 10.46
CA ALA A 155 13.89 -3.66 10.19
C ALA A 155 13.53 -5.16 10.05
N GLY A 156 14.53 -6.04 9.85
CA GLY A 156 14.35 -7.49 9.86
C GLY A 156 14.04 -8.06 11.26
N LYS A 157 14.43 -7.37 12.32
CA LYS A 157 14.24 -7.81 13.70
C LYS A 157 12.87 -7.40 14.24
N SER A 158 12.22 -8.30 14.97
CA SER A 158 10.90 -8.02 15.56
C SER A 158 10.95 -7.01 16.70
N GLU A 159 12.02 -7.01 17.49
CA GLU A 159 12.25 -6.01 18.55
C GLU A 159 12.32 -4.59 18.00
N ASP A 160 13.10 -4.39 16.94
CA ASP A 160 13.36 -3.10 16.31
C ASP A 160 12.08 -2.52 15.68
N ARG A 161 11.23 -3.37 15.10
CA ARG A 161 9.91 -2.94 14.59
C ARG A 161 8.96 -2.44 15.69
N GLY A 162 9.21 -2.81 16.95
CA GLY A 162 8.47 -2.31 18.11
C GLY A 162 8.70 -0.81 18.36
N VAL A 163 9.89 -0.30 18.00
CA VAL A 163 10.30 1.10 18.22
C VAL A 163 9.34 2.09 17.59
N LEU A 164 8.80 1.78 16.40
CA LEU A 164 7.85 2.66 15.72
C LEU A 164 6.55 2.91 16.51
N LYS A 165 6.18 2.01 17.44
CA LYS A 165 5.00 2.17 18.30
C LYS A 165 5.28 3.06 19.50
N GLU A 166 6.55 3.23 19.85
CA GLU A 166 7.01 4.03 20.98
C GLU A 166 7.30 5.48 20.57
N LEU A 167 7.43 5.73 19.26
CA LEU A 167 7.47 7.08 18.69
C LEU A 167 6.10 7.75 18.90
N GLY A 168 6.01 8.58 19.95
CA GLY A 168 4.81 9.36 20.24
C GLY A 168 4.58 10.50 19.24
N ASP A 169 3.34 11.00 19.18
CA ASP A 169 3.04 12.23 18.45
C ASP A 169 3.87 13.40 19.02
N GLY A 170 4.78 13.96 18.20
CA GLY A 170 5.63 15.09 18.57
C GLY A 170 7.09 14.77 18.94
N ASP A 171 7.57 13.54 18.69
CA ASP A 171 8.97 13.17 18.95
C ASP A 171 9.96 13.94 18.04
N PRO A 172 10.97 14.67 18.59
CA PRO A 172 11.98 15.41 17.83
C PRO A 172 12.90 14.54 16.96
N LEU A 173 12.85 13.20 17.08
CA LEU A 173 13.45 12.27 16.11
C LEU A 173 12.92 12.46 14.66
N ARG A 174 11.88 13.28 14.46
CA ARG A 174 11.32 13.66 13.16
C ARG A 174 12.08 14.77 12.40
N GLU A 175 12.91 15.59 13.06
CA GLU A 175 13.60 16.72 12.39
C GLU A 175 15.12 16.51 12.30
N ASP A 176 15.80 16.08 13.37
CA ASP A 176 17.27 16.13 13.43
C ASP A 176 17.99 14.82 13.06
N ARG A 177 17.31 13.66 13.09
CA ARG A 177 17.91 12.36 12.71
C ARG A 177 17.46 11.84 11.34
N LEU A 178 16.35 12.36 10.82
CA LEU A 178 15.90 11.99 9.47
C LEU A 178 16.72 12.75 8.42
N VAL A 179 17.00 14.04 8.59
CA VAL A 179 18.04 14.71 7.80
C VAL A 179 19.37 14.32 8.43
N GLY A 180 20.33 13.76 7.68
CA GLY A 180 21.61 13.23 8.20
C GLY A 180 22.57 14.28 8.78
N GLY A 181 22.06 15.27 9.51
CA GLY A 181 22.82 16.36 10.09
C GLY A 181 23.40 16.00 11.45
N GLY A 182 24.56 15.36 11.47
CA GLY A 182 25.44 15.42 12.64
C GLY A 182 25.80 16.88 12.92
N HIS A 183 25.23 17.46 13.98
CA HIS A 183 25.80 18.67 14.58
C HIS A 183 26.89 18.23 15.55
N ALA A 184 28.09 18.74 15.29
CA ALA A 184 29.31 18.57 16.06
C ALA A 184 29.21 19.07 17.50
#